data_AF-A0A849CCT0-F1
#
_entry.id   AF-A0A849CCT0-F1
#
_cell.length_a   1.000
_cell.length_b   1.000
_cell.length_c   1.000
_cell.angle_alpha   90.00
_cell.angle_beta   90.00
_cell.angle_gamma   90.00
#
_symmetry.space_group_name_H-M   'P 1'
#
loop_
_entity.id
_entity.type
_entity.pdbx_description
1 polymer ?
#
loop_
_entity_poly.entity_id
_entity_poly.type
_entity_poly.pdbx_seq_one_letter_code
_entity_poly.pdbx_strand_id
1 'polypeptide(L)'
;MIAWTEPMLGRPQSNRDFELLLQWLELPVHPTYEHATALQRKRAQASVRIAEQLEQAFGAADMSALERDGYLRLELEARGFRGIRATRVLSIAPYVEIISRHEVRILTKHRGAKWLE
;
A
#
# COMPACT_ATOMS: atom_id res chain seq x y z
N MET A 1 18.32 20.62 11.08
CA MET A 1 17.82 19.89 9.88
C MET A 1 16.51 19.24 10.29
N ILE A 2 15.36 19.62 9.71
CA ILE A 2 14.04 19.19 10.20
C ILE A 2 13.71 17.83 9.59
N ALA A 3 13.77 16.77 10.40
CA ALA A 3 13.55 15.38 9.99
C ALA A 3 12.21 15.12 9.24
N TRP A 4 11.26 16.05 9.33
CA TRP A 4 9.93 15.95 8.70
C TRP A 4 9.88 16.38 7.23
N THR A 5 11.02 16.76 6.64
CA THR A 5 11.12 17.07 5.21
C THR A 5 11.39 15.83 4.36
N GLU A 6 11.73 14.70 4.97
CA GLU A 6 11.95 13.45 4.25
C GLU A 6 10.61 12.87 3.77
N PRO A 7 10.39 12.67 2.46
CA PRO A 7 9.10 12.18 1.91
C PRO A 7 8.67 10.80 2.44
N MET A 8 9.60 10.06 3.03
CA MET A 8 9.43 8.70 3.52
C MET A 8 9.09 8.64 5.02
N LEU A 9 9.25 9.74 5.77
CA LEU A 9 9.00 9.76 7.22
C LEU A 9 7.51 10.03 7.50
N GLY A 10 6.84 9.01 8.04
CA GLY A 10 5.45 9.10 8.50
C GLY A 10 5.38 9.33 10.00
N ARG A 11 4.41 10.14 10.45
CA ARG A 11 4.10 10.24 11.89
C ARG A 11 3.63 8.90 12.47
N PRO A 12 3.80 8.66 13.78
CA PRO A 12 3.17 7.54 14.48
C PRO A 12 1.66 7.50 14.24
N GLN A 13 1.10 6.28 14.25
CA GLN A 13 -0.34 6.06 14.09
C GLN A 13 -1.13 6.56 15.30
N SER A 14 -0.61 6.32 16.50
CA SER A 14 -1.18 6.85 17.75
C SER A 14 -1.01 8.37 17.81
N ASN A 15 -2.09 9.08 18.09
CA ASN A 15 -2.06 10.54 18.32
C ASN A 15 -1.22 10.87 19.56
N ARG A 16 -1.36 10.05 20.61
CA ARG A 16 -0.64 10.26 21.86
C ARG A 16 0.86 10.07 21.69
N ASP A 17 1.25 9.02 20.99
CA ASP A 17 2.67 8.71 20.78
C ASP A 17 3.31 9.78 19.89
N PHE A 18 2.56 10.32 18.94
CA PHE A 18 3.06 11.41 18.10
C PHE A 18 3.27 12.70 18.90
N GLU A 19 2.33 13.07 19.76
CA GLU A 19 2.50 14.23 20.65
C GLU A 19 3.70 14.06 21.59
N LEU A 20 3.84 12.89 22.22
CA LEU A 20 4.99 12.55 23.07
C LEU A 20 6.31 12.60 22.30
N LEU A 21 6.33 12.11 21.06
CA LEU A 21 7.50 12.19 20.20
C LEU A 21 7.87 13.64 19.89
N LEU A 22 6.90 14.51 19.60
CA LEU A 22 7.17 15.93 19.36
C LEU A 22 7.76 16.62 20.59
N GLN A 23 7.23 16.33 21.77
CA GLN A 23 7.76 16.84 23.04
C GLN A 23 9.18 16.34 23.31
N TRP A 24 9.42 15.04 23.10
CA TRP A 24 10.74 14.44 23.29
C TRP A 24 11.80 15.00 22.34
N LEU A 25 11.40 15.35 21.11
CA LEU A 25 12.25 16.00 20.12
C LEU A 25 12.37 17.52 20.31
N GLU A 26 11.76 18.09 21.35
CA GLU A 26 11.68 19.53 21.59
C GLU A 26 11.12 20.32 20.39
N LEU A 27 10.25 19.68 19.61
CA LEU A 27 9.58 20.30 18.48
C LEU A 27 8.27 20.95 18.93
N PRO A 28 7.88 22.09 18.33
CA PRO A 28 6.62 22.73 18.67
C PRO A 28 5.46 21.79 18.30
N VAL A 29 4.66 21.40 19.29
CA VAL A 29 3.49 20.51 19.09
C VAL A 29 2.52 21.15 18.10
N HIS A 30 2.25 22.44 18.27
CA HIS A 30 1.51 23.26 17.31
C HIS A 30 2.49 24.16 16.54
N PRO A 31 2.41 24.27 15.19
CA PRO A 31 1.42 23.68 14.29
C PRO A 31 1.82 22.30 13.71
N THR A 32 2.92 21.70 14.18
CA THR A 32 3.51 20.48 13.59
C THR A 32 2.54 19.31 13.60
N TYR A 33 1.79 19.17 14.69
CA TYR A 33 0.79 18.13 14.87
C TYR A 33 -0.32 18.24 13.81
N GLU A 34 -0.84 19.44 13.59
CA GLU A 34 -1.89 19.73 12.61
C GLU A 34 -1.40 19.42 11.20
N HIS A 35 -0.20 19.88 10.85
CA HIS A 35 0.36 19.68 9.51
C HIS A 35 0.58 18.20 9.20
N ALA A 36 1.17 17.45 10.13
CA ALA A 36 1.38 16.01 9.95
C ALA A 36 0.06 15.23 9.88
N THR A 37 -0.93 15.62 10.69
CA THR A 37 -2.29 15.04 10.65
C THR A 37 -2.98 15.32 9.32
N ALA A 38 -2.89 16.56 8.83
CA ALA A 38 -3.45 16.94 7.53
C ALA A 38 -2.77 16.19 6.38
N LEU A 39 -1.45 16.01 6.42
CA LEU A 39 -0.71 15.22 5.44
C LEU A 39 -1.15 13.75 5.46
N GLN A 40 -1.25 13.13 6.64
CA GLN A 40 -1.71 11.74 6.78
C GLN A 40 -3.12 11.56 6.19
N ARG A 41 -4.04 12.49 6.48
CA ARG A 41 -5.40 12.47 5.92
C ARG A 41 -5.40 12.59 4.40
N LYS A 42 -4.66 13.56 3.85
CA LYS A 42 -4.53 13.75 2.40
C LYS A 42 -3.95 12.51 1.71
N ARG A 43 -2.94 11.88 2.33
CA ARG A 43 -2.35 10.63 1.83
C ARG A 43 -3.37 9.49 1.86
N ALA A 44 -4.12 9.32 2.94
CA ALA A 44 -5.16 8.28 3.03
C ALA A 44 -6.26 8.49 1.98
N GLN A 45 -6.72 9.73 1.78
CA GLN A 45 -7.67 10.08 0.73
C GLN A 45 -7.13 9.78 -0.67
N ALA A 46 -5.86 10.10 -0.93
CA ALA A 46 -5.22 9.78 -2.21
C ALA A 46 -5.15 8.26 -2.43
N SER A 47 -4.83 7.48 -1.40
CA SER A 47 -4.85 6.02 -1.47
C SER A 47 -6.24 5.45 -1.78
N VAL A 48 -7.29 5.97 -1.14
CA VAL A 48 -8.67 5.55 -1.43
C VAL A 48 -9.05 5.88 -2.87
N ARG A 49 -8.75 7.09 -3.35
CA ARG A 49 -9.03 7.47 -4.75
C ARG A 49 -8.30 6.58 -5.76
N ILE A 50 -7.04 6.22 -5.50
CA ILE A 50 -6.31 5.28 -6.34
C ILE A 50 -7.00 3.90 -6.31
N ALA A 51 -7.44 3.42 -5.15
CA ALA A 51 -8.17 2.16 -5.04
C ALA A 51 -9.48 2.16 -5.85
N GLU A 52 -10.27 3.22 -5.75
CA GLU A 52 -11.50 3.40 -6.54
C GLU A 52 -11.22 3.41 -8.05
N GLN A 53 -10.18 4.14 -8.48
CA GLN A 53 -9.76 4.17 -9.88
C GLN A 53 -9.31 2.79 -10.39
N LEU A 54 -8.61 2.03 -9.56
CA LEU A 54 -8.22 0.66 -9.88
C LEU A 54 -9.43 -0.27 -10.01
N GLU A 55 -10.40 -0.13 -9.11
CA GLU A 55 -11.62 -0.93 -9.13
C GLU A 55 -12.44 -0.66 -10.41
N GLN A 56 -12.55 0.61 -10.80
CA GLN A 56 -13.16 1.00 -12.09
C GLN A 56 -12.38 0.45 -13.29
N ALA A 57 -11.05 0.60 -13.29
CA ALA A 57 -10.20 0.09 -14.37
C ALA A 57 -10.28 -1.43 -14.50
N PHE A 58 -10.38 -2.14 -13.36
CA PHE A 58 -10.58 -3.59 -13.35
C PHE A 58 -11.96 -3.97 -13.89
N GLY A 59 -13.02 -3.26 -13.50
CA GLY A 59 -14.38 -3.49 -14.02
C GLY A 59 -14.52 -3.28 -15.54
N ALA A 60 -13.69 -2.41 -16.12
CA ALA A 60 -13.66 -2.15 -17.56
C ALA A 60 -12.66 -3.04 -18.33
N ALA A 61 -11.83 -3.81 -17.63
CA ALA A 61 -10.76 -4.58 -18.27
C ALA A 61 -11.29 -5.84 -18.97
N ASP A 62 -10.66 -6.19 -20.08
CA ASP A 62 -10.92 -7.45 -20.77
C ASP A 62 -10.32 -8.63 -19.98
N MET A 63 -11.19 -9.34 -19.27
CA MET A 63 -10.81 -10.52 -18.48
C MET A 63 -10.30 -11.68 -19.35
N SER A 64 -10.59 -11.71 -20.65
CA SER A 64 -10.01 -12.71 -21.54
C SER A 64 -8.50 -12.54 -21.72
N ALA A 65 -7.98 -11.32 -21.57
CA ALA A 65 -6.53 -11.09 -21.53
C ALA A 65 -5.89 -11.74 -20.30
N LEU A 66 -6.55 -11.69 -19.14
CA LEU A 66 -6.08 -12.37 -17.94
C LEU A 66 -6.02 -13.90 -18.13
N GLU A 67 -7.00 -14.48 -18.83
CA GLU A 67 -7.03 -15.91 -19.13
C GLU A 67 -5.95 -16.34 -20.11
N ARG A 68 -5.71 -15.55 -21.17
CA ARG A 68 -4.68 -15.84 -22.17
C ARG A 68 -3.25 -15.62 -21.65
N ASP A 69 -3.02 -14.49 -20.98
CA ASP A 69 -1.67 -14.02 -20.66
C ASP A 69 -1.27 -14.35 -19.21
N GLY A 70 -2.22 -14.82 -18.39
CA GLY A 70 -2.02 -15.17 -16.98
C GLY A 70 -1.88 -13.95 -16.05
N TYR A 71 -1.78 -12.75 -16.60
CA TYR A 71 -1.75 -11.50 -15.85
C TYR A 71 -2.44 -10.38 -16.62
N LEU A 72 -2.89 -9.36 -15.88
CA LEU A 72 -3.45 -8.13 -16.42
C LEU A 72 -2.66 -6.96 -15.86
N ARG A 73 -2.27 -6.01 -16.72
CA ARG A 73 -1.62 -4.76 -16.30
C ARG A 73 -2.65 -3.64 -16.35
N LEU A 74 -2.90 -3.04 -15.19
CA LEU A 74 -3.74 -1.86 -15.05
C LEU A 74 -2.85 -0.64 -14.89
N GLU A 75 -2.89 0.26 -15.87
CA GLU A 75 -2.21 1.55 -15.78
C GLU A 75 -3.22 2.62 -15.37
N LEU A 76 -2.85 3.45 -14.40
CA LEU A 76 -3.63 4.62 -14.03
C LEU A 76 -2.83 5.87 -14.36
N GLU A 77 -3.49 6.87 -14.91
CA GLU A 77 -2.92 8.21 -15.08
C GLU A 77 -2.91 9.00 -13.76
N ALA A 78 -2.30 8.41 -12.73
CA ALA A 78 -2.14 9.02 -11.41
C ALA A 78 -0.67 9.36 -11.16
N ARG A 79 -0.36 10.64 -10.90
CA ARG A 79 1.01 11.11 -10.64
C ARG A 79 1.62 10.32 -9.48
N GLY A 80 2.79 9.71 -9.72
CA GLY A 80 3.50 8.91 -8.71
C GLY A 80 3.02 7.47 -8.57
N PHE A 81 2.07 7.03 -9.40
CA PHE A 81 1.59 5.66 -9.48
C PHE A 81 1.94 5.07 -10.86
N ARG A 82 2.68 3.96 -10.87
CA ARG A 82 3.17 3.32 -12.11
C ARG A 82 2.20 2.30 -12.70
N GLY A 83 1.16 1.89 -11.97
CA GLY A 83 0.25 0.82 -12.34
C GLY A 83 0.28 -0.37 -11.38
N ILE A 84 -0.61 -1.33 -11.62
CA ILE A 84 -0.71 -2.61 -10.92
C ILE A 84 -0.65 -3.75 -11.91
N ARG A 85 -0.02 -4.85 -11.49
CA ARG A 85 -0.10 -6.14 -12.16
C ARG A 85 -1.02 -7.05 -11.36
N ALA A 86 -2.18 -7.37 -11.93
CA ALA A 86 -3.09 -8.37 -11.41
C ALA A 86 -2.73 -9.75 -12.00
N THR A 87 -2.91 -10.81 -11.23
CA THR A 87 -2.71 -12.20 -11.66
C THR A 87 -3.89 -13.02 -11.17
N ARG A 88 -4.21 -14.09 -11.89
CA ARG A 88 -5.22 -15.04 -11.41
C ARG A 88 -4.69 -15.77 -10.17
N VAL A 89 -5.51 -15.88 -9.13
CA VAL A 89 -5.26 -16.77 -8.01
C VAL A 89 -5.68 -18.17 -8.44
N LEU A 90 -4.71 -19.09 -8.55
CA LEU A 90 -4.97 -20.48 -8.96
C LEU A 90 -5.37 -21.36 -7.77
N SER A 91 -4.81 -21.09 -6.60
CA SER A 91 -5.04 -21.86 -5.38
C SER A 91 -4.78 -20.99 -4.16
N ILE A 92 -5.53 -21.22 -3.09
CA ILE A 92 -5.26 -20.66 -1.76
C ILE A 92 -4.96 -21.82 -0.83
N ALA A 93 -3.90 -21.72 -0.03
CA ALA A 93 -3.60 -22.74 0.97
C ALA A 93 -4.78 -22.84 1.96
N PRO A 94 -5.22 -24.06 2.36
CA PRO A 94 -6.34 -24.23 3.28
C PRO A 94 -5.99 -23.90 4.74
N TYR A 95 -4.76 -23.43 4.99
CA TYR A 95 -4.24 -23.08 6.31
C TYR A 95 -3.54 -21.72 6.26
N VAL A 96 -3.44 -21.08 7.43
CA VAL A 96 -2.76 -19.79 7.60
C VAL A 96 -1.32 -20.05 8.05
N GLU A 97 -0.37 -19.42 7.38
CA GLU A 97 1.05 -19.40 7.78
C GLU A 97 1.41 -18.00 8.29
N ILE A 98 2.04 -17.92 9.46
CA ILE A 98 2.54 -16.66 10.01
C ILE A 98 3.95 -16.43 9.44
N ILE A 99 4.09 -15.44 8.56
CA ILE A 99 5.37 -15.04 7.97
C ILE A 99 5.89 -13.73 8.55
N SER A 100 7.20 -13.50 8.42
CA SER A 100 7.77 -12.23 8.88
C SER A 100 7.35 -11.08 7.95
N ARG A 101 7.13 -9.89 8.52
CA ARG A 101 6.61 -8.72 7.78
C ARG A 101 7.47 -8.33 6.58
N HIS A 102 8.78 -8.57 6.63
CA HIS A 102 9.68 -8.27 5.52
C HIS A 102 9.52 -9.23 4.32
N GLU A 103 8.97 -10.41 4.53
CA GLU A 103 8.73 -11.42 3.49
C GLU A 103 7.41 -11.20 2.75
N VAL A 104 6.45 -10.48 3.35
CA VAL A 104 5.12 -10.20 2.77
C VAL A 104 5.21 -9.46 1.42
N ARG A 105 6.29 -8.72 1.17
CA ARG A 105 6.50 -7.94 -0.06
C ARG A 105 7.29 -8.69 -1.14
N ILE A 106 7.71 -9.91 -0.86
CA ILE A 106 8.50 -10.72 -1.77
C ILE A 106 7.57 -11.81 -2.32
N LEU A 107 7.39 -11.82 -3.64
CA LEU A 107 6.73 -12.93 -4.31
C LEU A 107 7.63 -14.17 -4.14
N THR A 108 7.26 -15.06 -3.22
CA THR A 108 7.96 -16.31 -2.95
C THR A 108 7.19 -17.47 -3.56
N LYS A 109 7.93 -18.45 -4.10
CA LYS A 109 7.34 -19.68 -4.60
C LYS A 109 6.86 -20.50 -3.40
N HIS A 110 5.55 -20.75 -3.31
CA HIS A 110 4.99 -21.54 -2.22
C HIS A 110 5.52 -22.98 -2.27
N ARG A 111 6.09 -23.48 -1.15
CA ARG A 111 6.75 -24.79 -1.09
C ARG A 111 5.78 -25.96 -1.28
N GLY A 112 4.51 -25.76 -0.93
CA GLY A 112 3.42 -26.74 -1.12
C GLY A 112 2.69 -26.64 -2.45
N ALA A 113 3.03 -25.68 -3.32
CA ALA A 113 2.39 -25.55 -4.63
C ALA A 113 2.99 -26.56 -5.61
N LYS A 114 2.50 -27.80 -5.57
CA LYS A 114 2.43 -28.59 -6.81
C LYS A 114 1.41 -27.89 -7.69
N TRP A 115 1.77 -27.63 -8.95
CA TRP A 115 0.85 -27.11 -9.94
C TRP A 115 -0.43 -27.94 -9.87
N LEU A 116 -1.57 -27.28 -9.60
CA LEU A 116 -2.86 -27.90 -9.87
C LEU A 116 -2.89 -28.07 -11.40
N GLU A 117 -2.75 -29.32 -11.85
CA GLU A 117 -3.07 -29.69 -13.24
C GLU A 117 -4.58 -29.54 -13.50
#